data_AF-A0A838HWE3-F1
#
_entry.id   AF-A0A838HWE3-F1
#
_cell.length_a   1.000
_cell.length_b   1.000
_cell.length_c   1.000
_cell.angle_alpha   90.00
_cell.angle_beta   90.00
_cell.angle_gamma   90.00
#
_symmetry.space_group_name_H-M   'P 1'
#
loop_
_entity.id
_entity.type
_entity.pdbx_description
1 polymer ?
#
loop_
_entity_poly.entity_id
_entity_poly.type
_entity_poly.pdbx_seq_one_letter_code
_entity_poly.pdbx_strand_id
1 'polypeptide(L)'
;MRLHGRGEVVLADDPRFPVLAARLPDLPGACAVIRVDVTRVADSCGFAVPLTEYRAQRALLPGWAERRGPDGLTAYRADRNAASIDGLPAL
;
A
#
# COMPACT_ATOMS: atom_id res chain seq x y z
N MET A 1 2.28 -3.76 1.74
CA MET A 1 1.99 -3.13 0.42
C MET A 1 0.55 -2.62 0.44
N ARG A 2 0.30 -1.45 -0.13
CA ARG A 2 -1.02 -0.81 -0.28
C ARG A 2 -1.20 -0.42 -1.74
N LEU A 3 -2.35 -0.75 -2.32
CA LEU A 3 -2.72 -0.42 -3.69
C LEU A 3 -3.87 0.58 -3.66
N HIS A 4 -3.74 1.69 -4.38
CA HIS A 4 -4.77 2.71 -4.52
C HIS A 4 -5.14 2.82 -6.00
N GLY A 5 -6.44 2.89 -6.27
CA GLY A 5 -6.96 2.86 -7.63
C GLY A 5 -8.47 2.93 -7.64
N ARG A 6 -9.06 2.82 -8.83
CA ARG A 6 -10.51 2.76 -9.00
C ARG A 6 -10.96 1.32 -9.08
N GLY A 7 -11.92 0.94 -8.22
CA GLY A 7 -12.58 -0.36 -8.27
C GLY A 7 -13.77 -0.35 -9.25
N GLU A 8 -13.91 -1.44 -9.99
CA GLU A 8 -15.07 -1.80 -10.80
C GLU A 8 -15.56 -3.17 -10.36
N VAL A 9 -16.87 -3.28 -10.13
CA VAL A 9 -17.53 -4.56 -9.84
C VAL A 9 -17.94 -5.20 -11.16
N VAL A 10 -17.44 -6.42 -11.43
CA VAL A 10 -17.85 -7.25 -12.56
C VAL A 10 -18.67 -8.41 -12.00
N LEU A 11 -19.99 -8.38 -12.20
CA LEU A 11 -20.92 -9.39 -11.69
C LEU A 11 -20.87 -10.68 -12.51
N ALA A 12 -21.41 -11.77 -11.97
CA ALA A 12 -21.42 -13.09 -12.62
C ALA A 12 -22.16 -13.13 -13.97
N ASP A 13 -23.10 -12.20 -14.20
CA ASP A 13 -23.85 -12.06 -15.45
C ASP A 13 -23.14 -11.16 -16.49
N ASP A 14 -22.03 -10.51 -16.12
CA ASP A 14 -21.23 -9.72 -17.04
C ASP A 14 -20.45 -10.65 -18.01
N PRO A 15 -20.47 -10.41 -19.33
CA PRO A 15 -19.74 -11.22 -20.31
C PRO A 15 -18.23 -11.33 -20.05
N ARG A 16 -17.64 -10.40 -19.31
CA ARG A 16 -16.21 -10.39 -18.96
C ARG A 16 -15.89 -11.33 -17.80
N PHE A 17 -16.89 -11.73 -17.00
CA PHE A 17 -16.70 -12.51 -15.79
C PHE A 17 -15.97 -13.84 -16.02
N PRO A 18 -16.32 -14.68 -17.02
CA PRO A 18 -15.66 -15.98 -17.19
C PRO A 18 -14.16 -15.84 -17.46
N VAL A 19 -13.75 -14.84 -18.24
CA VAL A 19 -12.35 -14.57 -18.58
C VAL A 19 -11.56 -14.07 -17.37
N LEU A 20 -12.19 -13.24 -16.53
CA LEU A 20 -11.55 -12.70 -15.33
C LEU A 20 -11.48 -13.74 -14.20
N ALA A 21 -12.56 -14.50 -13.99
CA ALA A 21 -12.63 -15.55 -12.98
C ALA A 21 -11.61 -16.67 -13.24
N ALA A 22 -11.35 -17.01 -14.51
CA ALA A 22 -10.33 -17.99 -14.89
C ALA A 22 -8.89 -17.61 -14.48
N ARG A 23 -8.64 -16.35 -14.10
CA ARG A 23 -7.33 -15.89 -13.57
C ARG A 23 -7.19 -16.07 -12.07
N LEU A 24 -8.27 -16.45 -11.39
CA LEU A 24 -8.35 -16.66 -9.95
C LEU A 24 -8.49 -18.16 -9.67
N PRO A 25 -8.22 -18.62 -8.44
CA PRO A 25 -8.60 -19.96 -8.02
C PRO A 25 -10.09 -20.20 -8.25
N ASP A 26 -10.47 -21.45 -8.53
CA ASP A 26 -11.88 -21.82 -8.58
C ASP A 26 -12.50 -21.63 -7.19
N LEU A 27 -13.51 -20.77 -7.13
CA LEU A 27 -14.19 -20.37 -5.90
C LEU A 27 -15.69 -20.62 -6.10
N PRO A 28 -16.19 -21.80 -5.71
CA PRO A 28 -17.61 -22.10 -5.77
C PRO A 28 -18.43 -21.02 -5.05
N GLY A 29 -19.40 -20.44 -5.76
CA GLY A 29 -20.23 -19.35 -5.24
C GLY A 29 -19.67 -17.94 -5.44
N ALA A 30 -18.58 -17.76 -6.19
CA ALA A 30 -18.11 -16.43 -6.58
C ALA A 30 -19.20 -15.64 -7.33
N CYS A 31 -19.62 -14.52 -6.75
CA CYS A 31 -20.72 -13.69 -7.29
C CYS A 31 -20.23 -12.47 -8.09
N ALA A 32 -18.97 -12.07 -7.90
CA ALA A 32 -18.38 -10.93 -8.58
C ALA A 32 -16.84 -11.02 -8.61
N VAL A 33 -16.24 -10.36 -9.59
CA VAL A 33 -14.81 -10.02 -9.61
C VAL A 33 -14.68 -8.52 -9.41
N ILE A 34 -13.84 -8.09 -8.46
CA ILE A 34 -13.48 -6.69 -8.29
C ILE A 34 -12.22 -6.41 -9.11
N ARG A 35 -12.36 -5.67 -10.20
CA ARG A 35 -11.21 -5.16 -10.97
C ARG A 35 -10.76 -3.83 -10.38
N VAL A 36 -9.47 -3.68 -10.11
CA VAL A 36 -8.91 -2.41 -9.62
C VAL A 36 -7.90 -1.88 -10.63
N ASP A 37 -8.21 -0.73 -11.22
CA ASP A 37 -7.25 0.03 -12.02
C ASP A 37 -6.34 0.82 -11.06
N VAL A 38 -5.19 0.23 -10.74
CA VAL A 38 -4.24 0.76 -9.76
C VAL A 38 -3.53 1.99 -10.33
N THR A 39 -3.63 3.12 -9.63
CA THR A 39 -2.97 4.38 -9.98
C THR A 39 -1.78 4.71 -9.08
N ARG A 40 -1.74 4.12 -7.87
CA ARG A 40 -0.63 4.31 -6.93
C ARG A 40 -0.37 3.05 -6.11
N VAL A 41 0.91 2.70 -6.00
CA VAL A 41 1.40 1.64 -5.12
C VAL A 41 2.22 2.28 -4.00
N ALA A 42 1.93 1.91 -2.76
CA ALA A 42 2.75 2.27 -1.61
C ALA A 42 3.23 0.98 -0.93
N ASP A 43 4.53 0.77 -0.92
CA ASP A 43 5.13 -0.25 -0.07
C ASP A 43 5.35 0.32 1.34
N SER A 44 5.36 -0.55 2.33
CA SER A 44 5.71 -0.17 3.69
C SER A 44 6.55 -1.30 4.25
N CYS A 45 7.83 -1.04 4.41
CA CYS A 45 8.84 -1.98 4.88
C CYS A 45 8.79 -2.22 6.42
N GLY A 46 7.75 -1.72 7.11
CA GLY A 46 7.48 -2.06 8.52
C GLY A 46 8.53 -1.53 9.50
N PHE A 47 9.19 -0.43 9.17
CA PHE A 47 10.33 0.11 9.93
C PHE A 47 10.04 0.36 11.42
N ALA A 48 8.80 0.74 11.74
CA ALA A 48 8.37 1.08 13.10
C ALA A 48 7.32 0.11 13.69
N VAL A 49 6.96 -0.95 12.97
CA VAL A 49 5.93 -1.89 13.44
C VAL A 49 6.58 -2.88 14.41
N PRO A 50 6.07 -3.04 15.65
CA PRO A 50 6.55 -4.05 16.59
C PRO A 50 6.48 -5.46 15.99
N LEU A 51 7.25 -6.39 16.55
CA LEU A 51 7.06 -7.82 16.25
C LEU A 51 5.64 -8.24 16.68
N THR A 52 5.08 -9.27 16.02
CA THR A 52 3.69 -9.72 16.20
C THR A 52 3.31 -9.94 17.67
N GLU A 53 4.28 -10.39 18.49
CA GLU A 53 4.27 -10.21 19.93
C GLU A 53 5.26 -9.10 20.29
N TYR A 54 4.87 -8.20 21.22
CA TYR A 54 5.77 -7.15 21.69
C TYR A 54 6.95 -7.78 22.46
N ARG A 55 8.09 -7.88 21.78
CA ARG A 55 9.39 -8.33 22.34
C ARG A 55 10.34 -7.15 22.55
N ALA A 56 10.41 -6.26 21.56
CA ALA A 56 11.21 -5.03 21.55
C ALA A 56 10.78 -4.13 20.37
N GLN A 57 11.21 -2.87 20.39
CA GLN A 57 11.13 -1.99 19.21
C GLN A 57 12.16 -2.40 18.14
N ARG A 58 11.84 -2.20 16.86
CA ARG A 58 12.80 -2.42 15.77
C ARG A 58 13.80 -1.27 15.71
N ALA A 59 15.09 -1.58 15.67
CA ALA A 59 16.17 -0.59 15.52
C ALA A 59 16.29 -0.01 14.10
N LEU A 60 15.46 -0.47 13.16
CA LEU A 60 15.57 -0.12 11.74
C LEU A 60 15.27 1.37 11.48
N LEU A 61 14.23 1.92 12.10
CA LEU A 61 13.90 3.34 11.97
C LEU A 61 14.93 4.26 12.65
N PRO A 62 15.32 4.05 13.92
CA PRO A 62 16.39 4.83 14.55
C PRO A 62 17.70 4.78 13.75
N GLY A 63 18.16 3.60 13.36
CA GLY A 63 19.41 3.47 12.59
C GLY A 63 19.33 4.10 11.20
N TRP A 64 18.16 4.09 10.54
CA TRP A 64 17.97 4.82 9.28
C TRP A 64 18.01 6.34 9.48
N ALA A 65 17.41 6.84 10.57
CA ALA A 65 17.40 8.26 10.89
C ALA A 65 18.80 8.76 11.25
N GLU A 66 19.54 7.99 12.06
CA GLU A 66 20.94 8.26 12.42
C GLU A 66 21.84 8.32 11.18
N ARG A 67 21.71 7.35 10.26
CA ARG A 67 22.49 7.35 9.01
C ARG A 67 22.19 8.54 8.09
N ARG A 68 20.97 9.09 8.13
CA ARG A 68 20.62 10.29 7.35
C ARG A 68 21.12 11.57 7.99
N GLY A 69 21.20 11.62 9.32
CA GLY A 69 21.49 12.83 10.07
C GLY A 69 20.39 13.90 9.96
N PRO A 70 20.53 15.03 10.68
CA PRO A 70 19.50 16.08 10.76
C PRO A 70 19.15 16.69 9.39
N ASP A 71 20.16 17.07 8.61
CA ASP A 71 19.94 17.70 7.31
C ASP A 71 19.32 16.74 6.30
N GLY A 72 19.78 15.48 6.30
CA GLY A 72 19.23 14.43 5.43
C GLY A 72 17.79 14.06 5.77
N LEU A 73 17.36 14.24 7.03
CA LEU A 73 15.97 14.09 7.45
C LEU A 73 15.12 15.28 7.02
N THR A 74 15.62 16.51 7.15
CA THR A 74 14.93 17.72 6.66
C THR A 74 14.71 17.63 5.14
N ALA A 75 15.75 17.29 4.38
CA ALA A 75 15.66 17.09 2.94
C ALA A 75 14.68 15.95 2.57
N TYR A 76 14.70 14.84 3.32
CA TYR A 76 13.74 13.75 3.11
C TYR A 76 12.30 14.20 3.26
N ARG A 77 12.00 14.96 4.32
CA ARG A 77 10.63 15.41 4.61
C ARG A 77 10.15 16.35 3.51
N ALA A 78 11.00 17.26 3.07
CA ALA A 78 10.69 18.15 1.94
C ALA A 78 10.44 17.38 0.63
N ASP A 79 11.23 16.35 0.33
CA ASP A 79 11.12 15.59 -0.93
C ASP A 79 9.95 14.56 -0.91
N ARG A 80 9.76 13.87 0.21
CA ARG A 80 8.88 12.68 0.28
C ARG A 80 7.63 12.84 1.13
N ASN A 81 7.63 13.80 2.05
CA ASN A 81 6.56 13.97 3.03
C ASN A 81 5.98 15.40 3.03
N ALA A 82 6.19 16.21 1.98
CA ALA A 82 5.70 17.59 1.94
C ALA A 82 4.19 17.70 1.66
N ALA A 83 3.60 16.66 1.08
CA ALA A 83 2.17 16.58 0.84
C ALA A 83 1.62 15.20 1.21
N SER A 84 0.38 15.17 1.65
CA SER A 84 -0.40 13.95 1.88
C SER A 84 -0.80 13.30 0.55
N ILE A 85 -1.39 12.09 0.65
CA ILE A 85 -1.83 11.33 -0.53
C ILE A 85 -2.92 12.08 -1.33
N ASP A 86 -3.72 12.90 -0.67
CA ASP A 86 -4.75 13.77 -1.23
C ASP A 86 -4.25 15.19 -1.56
N GLY A 87 -2.93 15.42 -1.53
CA GLY A 87 -2.30 16.66 -1.98
C GLY A 87 -2.35 17.82 -0.99
N LEU A 88 -2.78 17.57 0.26
CA LEU A 88 -2.77 18.58 1.30
C LEU A 88 -1.34 18.77 1.85
N PRO A 89 -0.94 19.99 2.23
CA PRO A 89 0.34 20.22 2.88
C PRO A 89 0.49 19.35 4.14
N ALA A 90 1.63 18.70 4.27
CA ALA A 90 1.97 17.92 5.45
C ALA A 90 2.83 18.75 6.43
N LEU A 91 2.73 18.43 7.73
CA LEU A 91 3.39 19.14 8.85
C LEU A 91 4.89 18.91 8.91
#